data_AF-A0A392TTZ6-F1
#
_entry.id   AF-A0A392TTZ6-F1
#
_cell.length_a   1.000
_cell.length_b   1.000
_cell.length_c   1.000
_cell.angle_alpha   90.00
_cell.angle_beta   90.00
_cell.angle_gamma   90.00
#
_symmetry.space_group_name_H-M   'P 1'
#
loop_
_entity.id
_entity.type
_entity.pdbx_description
1 polymer ?
#
loop_
_entity_poly.entity_id
_entity_poly.type
_entity_poly.pdbx_seq_one_letter_code
_entity_poly.pdbx_strand_id
1 'polypeptide(L)' 'EKGNPSVVGYVDSDYADDMDDGRSTAGYVFTLAGGPICWISSVQSIMAMSIIEAEYMAVAEAVK' A
#
# COMPACT_ATOMS: atom_id res chain seq x y z
N GLU A 1 -5.08 -27.29 18.25
CA GLU A 1 -3.76 -26.81 17.81
C GLU A 1 -3.91 -25.34 17.43
N LYS A 2 -3.29 -24.41 18.17
CA LYS A 2 -3.27 -23.01 17.75
C LYS A 2 -2.26 -22.92 16.61
N GLY A 3 -2.74 -22.86 15.37
CA GLY A 3 -1.88 -22.59 14.23
C GLY A 3 -1.08 -21.31 14.48
N ASN A 4 0.19 -21.31 14.07
CA ASN A 4 1.02 -20.11 14.17
C ASN A 4 0.28 -18.95 13.49
N PRO A 5 0.22 -17.76 14.13
CA PRO A 5 -0.49 -16.63 13.54
C PRO A 5 0.19 -16.26 12.21
N SER A 6 -0.56 -16.28 11.12
CA SER A 6 -0.07 -15.89 9.79
C SER A 6 -0.10 -14.38 9.64
N VAL A 7 0.88 -13.83 8.94
CA VAL A 7 0.89 -12.42 8.52
C VAL A 7 -0.02 -12.27 7.29
N VAL A 8 -0.91 -11.28 7.31
CA VAL A 8 -1.77 -10.92 6.18
C VAL A 8 -1.53 -9.46 5.83
N GLY A 9 -1.18 -9.18 4.57
CA GLY A 9 -0.93 -7.84 4.06
C GLY A 9 -2.08 -7.35 3.17
N TYR A 10 -2.37 -6.06 3.26
CA TYR A 10 -3.27 -5.32 2.39
C TYR A 10 -2.50 -4.14 1.83
N VAL A 11 -2.73 -3.82 0.56
CA VAL A 11 -2.10 -2.71 -0.14
C VAL A 11 -3.15 -2.06 -1.03
N ASP A 12 -3.07 -0.74 -1.15
CA ASP A 12 -4.02 0.08 -1.90
C ASP A 12 -3.30 1.31 -2.45
N SER A 13 -3.79 1.85 -3.55
CA SER A 13 -3.35 3.14 -4.08
C SER A 13 -4.55 4.00 -4.48
N ASP A 14 -4.49 5.28 -4.17
CA ASP A 14 -5.34 6.26 -4.84
C ASP A 14 -4.66 6.74 -6.13
N TYR A 15 -5.45 7.07 -7.15
CA TYR A 15 -4.93 7.62 -8.40
C TYR A 15 -5.31 9.09 -8.51
N ALA A 16 -4.30 9.95 -8.66
CA ALA A 16 -4.43 11.38 -8.91
C ALA A 16 -5.24 12.14 -7.83
N ASP A 17 -5.14 11.74 -6.55
CA ASP A 17 -5.76 12.48 -5.44
C ASP A 17 -5.02 13.80 -5.14
N ASP A 18 -3.72 13.87 -5.46
CA ASP A 18 -2.90 15.08 -5.31
C ASP A 18 -3.09 16.02 -6.52
N MET A 19 -3.88 17.09 -6.35
CA MET A 19 -4.15 18.09 -7.40
C MET A 19 -2.93 18.97 -7.74
N ASP A 20 -1.91 19.03 -6.87
CA ASP A 20 -0.74 19.88 -7.08
C ASP A 20 0.31 19.17 -7.95
N ASP A 21 0.58 17.89 -7.68
CA ASP A 21 1.61 17.11 -8.37
C ASP A 21 1.09 15.92 -9.20
N GLY A 22 -0.22 15.61 -9.17
CA GLY A 22 -0.83 14.48 -9.85
C GLY A 22 -0.36 13.11 -9.36
N ARG A 23 0.30 13.06 -8.19
CA ARG A 23 0.88 11.86 -7.61
C ARG A 23 -0.18 11.04 -6.88
N SER A 24 0.01 9.73 -6.93
CA SER A 24 -0.81 8.74 -6.24
C SER A 24 -0.33 8.58 -4.79
N THR A 25 -1.24 8.37 -3.85
CA THR A 25 -0.94 7.96 -2.48
C THR A 25 -1.02 6.45 -2.40
N ALA A 26 0.06 5.82 -1.98
CA ALA A 26 0.10 4.39 -1.68
C ALA A 26 -0.07 4.16 -0.18
N GLY A 27 -0.72 3.06 0.17
CA GLY A 27 -0.83 2.62 1.55
C GLY A 27 -0.76 1.10 1.66
N TYR A 28 -0.25 0.62 2.79
CA TYR A 28 -0.33 -0.79 3.14
C TYR A 28 -0.57 -0.97 4.64
N VAL A 29 -1.12 -2.13 4.99
CA VAL A 29 -1.22 -2.60 6.37
C VAL A 29 -0.98 -4.10 6.44
N PHE A 30 -0.08 -4.52 7.33
CA PHE A 30 0.13 -5.91 7.68
C PHE A 30 -0.51 -6.20 9.03
N THR A 31 -1.19 -7.34 9.12
CA THR A 31 -1.86 -7.81 10.33
C THR A 31 -1.30 -9.15 10.78
N LEU A 32 -1.28 -9.37 12.09
CA LEU A 32 -0.93 -10.63 12.74
C LEU A 32 -2.01 -10.95 13.77
N ALA A 33 -2.60 -12.13 13.69
CA ALA A 33 -3.71 -12.53 14.57
C ALA A 33 -4.89 -11.51 14.59
N GLY A 34 -5.12 -10.84 13.47
CA GLY A 34 -6.18 -9.83 13.31
C GLY A 34 -5.83 -8.42 13.83
N GLY A 35 -4.65 -8.21 14.42
CA GLY A 35 -4.17 -6.89 14.83
C GLY A 35 -3.15 -6.29 13.84
N PRO A 36 -3.17 -4.97 13.57
CA PRO A 36 -2.16 -4.34 12.72
C PRO A 36 -0.80 -4.34 13.40
N ILE A 37 0.24 -4.72 12.65
CA ILE A 37 1.64 -4.78 13.12
C ILE A 37 2.57 -3.83 12.36
N CYS A 38 2.18 -3.41 11.14
CA CYS A 38 2.94 -2.48 10.31
C CYS A 38 1.97 -1.79 9.35
N TRP A 39 2.14 -0.49 9.12
CA TRP A 39 1.36 0.26 8.13
C TRP A 39 2.15 1.46 7.60
N ILE A 40 1.81 1.90 6.41
CA ILE A 40 2.25 3.18 5.85
C ILE A 40 1.11 3.81 5.05
N SER A 41 1.18 5.13 4.92
CA SER A 41 0.49 5.88 3.87
C SER A 41 1.46 6.96 3.42
N SER A 42 1.85 6.93 2.14
CA SER A 42 2.85 7.83 1.58
C SER A 42 2.48 8.22 0.15
N VAL A 43 2.74 9.47 -0.20
CA VAL A 43 2.65 9.92 -1.59
C VAL A 43 3.79 9.29 -2.39
N GLN A 44 3.45 8.68 -3.53
CA GLN A 44 4.42 8.06 -4.42
C GLN A 44 5.42 9.11 -4.92
N SER A 45 6.68 8.71 -5.12
CA SER A 45 7.73 9.61 -5.61
C SER A 45 7.61 9.88 -7.12
N ILE A 46 6.89 9.03 -7.85
CA ILE A 46 6.70 9.08 -9.29
C ILE A 46 5.20 9.18 -9.56
N MET A 47 4.83 9.97 -10.56
CA MET A 47 3.45 10.05 -11.04
C MET A 47 3.11 8.78 -11.85
N ALA A 48 2.09 8.05 -11.42
CA ALA A 48 1.54 6.95 -12.19
C ALA A 48 0.75 7.48 -13.40
N MET A 49 0.85 6.79 -14.53
CA MET A 49 0.12 7.13 -15.77
C MET A 49 -1.22 6.39 -15.87
N SER A 50 -1.52 5.50 -14.92
CA SER A 50 -2.78 4.75 -14.84
C SER A 50 -3.01 4.20 -13.43
N ILE A 51 -4.26 3.84 -13.13
CA ILE A 51 -4.63 3.19 -11.86
C ILE A 51 -3.85 1.90 -11.65
N ILE A 52 -3.66 1.08 -12.69
CA ILE A 52 -2.96 -0.21 -12.54
C ILE A 52 -1.47 -0.04 -12.24
N GLU A 53 -0.87 1.03 -12.75
CA GLU A 53 0.50 1.39 -12.44
C GLU A 53 0.63 1.88 -10.99
N ALA A 54 -0.31 2.71 -10.52
CA ALA A 54 -0.36 3.15 -9.13
C ALA A 54 -0.47 1.96 -8.15
N GLU A 55 -1.33 0.98 -8.45
CA GLU A 55 -1.48 -0.25 -7.66
C GLU A 55 -0.19 -1.06 -7.63
N TYR A 56 0.46 -1.23 -8.77
CA TYR A 56 1.72 -1.97 -8.86
C TYR A 56 2.85 -1.28 -8.08
N MET A 57 2.94 0.05 -8.16
CA MET A 57 3.89 0.84 -7.39
C MET A 57 3.65 0.70 -5.87
N ALA A 58 2.39 0.72 -5.43
CA ALA A 58 2.04 0.51 -4.03
C ALA A 58 2.44 -0.88 -3.53
N VAL A 59 2.20 -1.93 -4.32
CA VAL A 59 2.66 -3.30 -4.02
C VAL A 59 4.18 -3.35 -3.89
N ALA A 60 4.91 -2.70 -4.81
CA ALA A 60 6.37 -2.66 -4.78
C ALA A 60 6.90 -1.95 -3.54
N GLU A 61 6.22 -0.89 -3.07
CA GLU A 61 6.56 -0.19 -1.84
C GLU A 61 6.31 -1.04 -0.58
N ALA A 62 5.24 -1.85 -0.59
CA ALA A 62 4.88 -2.72 0.53
C ALA A 62 5.83 -3.92 0.74
N VAL A 63 6.54 -4.34 -0.31
CA VAL A 63 7.44 -5.51 -0.29
C VAL A 63 8.92 -5.12 -0.08
N LYS A 64 9.18 -3.83 0.12
CA LYS A 64 10.54 -3.29 0.25
C LYS A 64 11.30 -3.76 1.50
#